data_AF-A0A183EWG0-F1
#
_entry.id   AF-A0A183EWG0-F1
#
_cell.length_a   1.000
_cell.length_b   1.000
_cell.length_c   1.000
_cell.angle_alpha   90.00
_cell.angle_beta   90.00
_cell.angle_gamma   90.00
#
_symmetry.space_group_name_H-M   'P 1'
#
loop_
_entity.id
_entity.type
_entity.pdbx_description
1 polymer ?
#
loop_
_entity_poly.entity_id
_entity_poly.type
_entity_poly.pdbx_seq_one_letter_code
_entity_poly.pdbx_strand_id
1 'polypeptide(L)'
;MDIVAHLPACQKDESYPEKSKPCLGKAEGYAYHHGTEIWYPTGMTDGAKYQECLGAPQDEDFKCSDQYKFNARDYKKYFLQHRYYFGVRVSLFFSGRSFCKPGGTSTEKGAKQILFRSGSLM
;
A
#
# COMPACT_ATOMS: atom_id res chain seq x y z
N MET A 1 -8.28 -2.65 -3.50
CA MET A 1 -7.50 -1.47 -3.91
C MET A 1 -7.51 -0.45 -2.80
N ASP A 2 -6.32 -0.03 -2.41
CA ASP A 2 -6.07 0.93 -1.35
C ASP A 2 -5.93 2.33 -1.94
N ILE A 3 -6.81 3.24 -1.54
CA ILE A 3 -6.78 4.63 -2.02
C ILE A 3 -5.82 5.51 -1.22
N VAL A 4 -5.42 5.11 -0.01
CA VAL A 4 -4.68 5.98 0.90
C VAL A 4 -3.28 6.28 0.37
N ALA A 5 -2.61 5.31 -0.25
CA ALA A 5 -1.34 5.55 -0.94
C ALA A 5 -1.47 6.62 -2.04
N HIS A 6 -2.63 6.70 -2.69
CA HIS A 6 -2.84 7.62 -3.82
C HIS A 6 -3.28 9.03 -3.39
N LEU A 7 -3.10 9.37 -2.11
CA LEU A 7 -3.47 10.66 -1.52
C LEU A 7 -2.31 11.24 -0.70
N PRO A 8 -1.98 12.55 -0.84
CA PRO A 8 -2.53 13.48 -1.83
C PRO A 8 -2.09 13.12 -3.26
N ALA A 9 -2.85 13.58 -4.25
CA ALA A 9 -2.57 13.24 -5.65
C ALA A 9 -1.23 13.82 -6.12
N CYS A 10 -0.49 13.03 -6.89
CA CYS A 10 0.69 13.48 -7.62
C CYS A 10 0.36 14.40 -8.80
N GLN A 11 1.37 15.01 -9.40
CA GLN A 11 1.21 15.63 -10.72
C GLN A 11 1.09 14.54 -11.78
N LYS A 12 0.07 14.62 -12.63
CA LYS A 12 -0.13 13.68 -13.74
C LYS A 12 0.53 14.19 -15.02
N ASP A 13 1.05 13.27 -15.83
CA ASP A 13 1.52 13.57 -17.18
C ASP A 13 0.32 13.81 -18.09
N GLU A 14 -0.05 15.08 -18.28
CA GLU A 14 -1.22 15.46 -19.08
C GLU A 14 -1.08 15.11 -20.57
N SER A 15 0.15 14.90 -21.06
CA SER A 15 0.42 14.51 -22.45
C SER A 15 0.03 13.06 -22.74
N TYR A 16 -0.17 12.24 -21.70
CA TYR A 16 -0.51 10.84 -21.85
C TYR A 16 -1.93 10.68 -22.43
N PRO A 17 -2.11 9.89 -23.51
CA PRO A 17 -3.35 9.85 -24.27
C PRO A 17 -4.48 9.08 -23.57
N GLU A 18 -4.13 8.24 -22.59
CA GLU A 18 -5.07 7.38 -21.89
C GLU A 18 -5.83 8.10 -20.78
N LYS A 19 -6.97 7.50 -20.39
CA LYS A 19 -7.75 8.02 -19.25
C LYS A 19 -6.99 7.92 -17.94
N SER A 20 -6.20 6.87 -17.75
CA SER A 20 -5.28 6.77 -16.62
C SER A 20 -3.93 7.33 -17.05
N LYS A 21 -3.38 8.23 -16.25
CA LYS A 21 -2.17 8.98 -16.58
C LYS A 21 -1.09 8.64 -15.55
N PRO A 22 0.16 8.44 -15.98
CA PRO A 22 1.26 8.22 -15.06
C PRO A 22 1.51 9.48 -14.22
N CYS A 23 1.96 9.29 -12.98
CA CYS A 23 2.54 10.37 -12.19
C CYS A 23 3.87 10.84 -12.79
N LEU A 24 4.12 12.14 -12.70
CA LEU A 24 5.45 12.71 -12.91
C LEU A 24 6.22 12.58 -11.59
N GLY A 25 7.13 11.62 -11.53
CA GLY A 25 8.00 11.44 -10.37
C GLY A 25 8.81 12.70 -10.08
N LYS A 26 8.86 13.11 -8.80
CA LYS A 26 9.67 14.25 -8.30
C LYS A 26 9.30 15.61 -8.90
N ALA A 27 8.05 15.79 -9.34
CA ALA A 27 7.58 17.08 -9.81
C ALA A 27 7.48 18.11 -8.66
N GLU A 28 7.95 19.33 -8.91
CA GLU A 28 8.05 20.37 -7.88
C GLU A 28 6.67 20.81 -7.37
N GLY A 29 6.51 20.88 -6.06
CA GLY A 29 5.25 21.30 -5.42
C GLY A 29 4.15 20.23 -5.37
N TYR A 30 4.43 19.01 -5.84
CA TYR A 30 3.50 17.88 -5.78
C TYR A 30 4.05 16.75 -4.92
N ALA A 31 3.13 15.96 -4.34
CA ALA A 31 3.50 14.74 -3.66
C ALA A 31 3.88 13.66 -4.67
N TYR A 32 4.82 12.81 -4.26
CA TYR A 32 5.15 11.59 -4.97
C TYR A 32 5.59 10.55 -3.92
N HIS A 33 5.39 9.28 -4.22
CA HIS A 33 5.94 8.18 -3.44
C HIS A 33 7.46 8.17 -3.54
N HIS A 34 8.14 7.60 -2.56
CA HIS A 34 9.58 7.34 -2.64
C HIS A 34 9.87 5.88 -2.34
N GLY A 35 10.92 5.34 -2.96
CA GLY A 35 11.41 4.00 -2.68
C GLY A 35 10.61 2.91 -3.37
N THR A 36 10.79 1.67 -2.90
CA THR A 36 10.16 0.48 -3.49
C THR A 36 8.79 0.23 -2.88
N GLU A 37 7.76 0.22 -3.72
CA GLU A 37 6.42 -0.19 -3.32
C GLU A 37 6.23 -1.71 -3.45
N ILE A 38 5.54 -2.30 -2.47
CA ILE A 38 5.01 -3.66 -2.54
C ILE A 38 3.49 -3.57 -2.69
N TRP A 39 2.99 -3.87 -3.89
CA TRP A 39 1.59 -3.74 -4.22
C TRP A 39 0.84 -5.07 -4.16
N TYR A 40 -0.35 -5.06 -3.57
CA TYR A 40 -1.23 -6.23 -3.44
C TYR A 40 -2.51 -6.04 -4.29
N PRO A 41 -2.51 -6.47 -5.57
CA PRO A 41 -3.61 -6.19 -6.48
C PRO A 41 -4.91 -6.91 -6.10
N THR A 42 -4.81 -8.06 -5.44
CA THR A 42 -5.97 -8.89 -5.05
C THR A 42 -6.32 -8.79 -3.57
N GLY A 43 -5.73 -7.83 -2.85
CA GLY A 43 -5.89 -7.66 -1.40
C GLY A 43 -4.78 -8.32 -0.60
N MET A 44 -4.77 -8.04 0.71
CA MET A 44 -3.65 -8.35 1.61
C MET A 44 -4.03 -9.47 2.62
N THR A 45 -4.63 -10.56 2.14
CA THR A 45 -4.87 -11.75 2.96
C THR A 45 -3.56 -12.53 3.19
N ASP A 46 -3.55 -13.47 4.13
CA ASP A 46 -2.41 -14.37 4.29
C ASP A 46 -2.17 -15.16 2.98
N GLY A 47 -0.90 -15.26 2.56
CA GLY A 47 -0.49 -15.86 1.30
C GLY A 47 -0.88 -15.09 0.02
N ALA A 48 -1.39 -13.85 0.14
CA ALA A 48 -1.72 -13.03 -1.02
C ALA A 48 -0.49 -12.76 -1.90
N LYS A 49 -0.70 -12.78 -3.22
CA LYS A 49 0.34 -12.41 -4.19
C LYS A 49 0.57 -10.91 -4.12
N TYR A 50 1.84 -10.54 -4.13
CA TYR A 50 2.27 -9.16 -4.26
C TYR A 50 3.11 -8.98 -5.53
N GLN A 51 3.24 -7.73 -5.94
CA GLN A 51 4.15 -7.28 -6.97
C GLN A 51 5.10 -6.26 -6.34
N GLU A 52 6.39 -6.41 -6.62
CA GLU A 52 7.37 -5.37 -6.32
C GLU A 52 7.38 -4.37 -7.47
N CYS A 53 7.12 -3.10 -7.17
CA CYS A 53 7.02 -2.04 -8.15
C CYS A 53 8.41 -1.45 -8.42
N LEU A 54 9.09 -1.99 -9.43
CA LEU A 54 10.45 -1.59 -9.84
C LEU A 54 10.49 -0.96 -11.24
N GLY A 55 9.33 -0.73 -11.85
CA GLY A 55 9.20 -0.17 -13.18
C GLY A 55 9.38 1.34 -13.24
N ALA A 56 9.02 1.90 -14.39
CA ALA A 56 9.08 3.33 -14.66
C ALA A 56 7.67 3.95 -14.65
N PRO A 57 7.52 5.21 -14.22
CA PRO A 57 8.56 6.07 -13.64
C PRO A 57 9.03 5.56 -12.27
N GLN A 58 10.31 5.79 -11.94
CA GLN A 58 10.84 5.40 -10.64
C GLN A 58 10.04 6.07 -9.54
N ASP A 59 9.82 5.33 -8.45
CA ASP A 59 9.00 5.71 -7.31
C ASP A 59 7.47 5.78 -7.60
N GLU A 60 7.02 5.73 -8.85
CA GLU A 60 5.60 5.85 -9.24
C GLU A 60 5.26 4.89 -10.42
N ASP A 61 5.70 3.62 -10.32
CA ASP A 61 5.61 2.66 -11.43
C ASP A 61 4.19 2.53 -11.99
N PHE A 62 4.01 3.03 -13.23
CA PHE A 62 2.70 3.08 -13.87
C PHE A 62 2.15 1.69 -14.17
N LYS A 63 2.99 0.65 -14.28
CA LYS A 63 2.53 -0.74 -14.46
C LYS A 63 2.14 -1.41 -13.14
N CYS A 64 2.30 -0.72 -12.01
CA CYS A 64 2.01 -1.23 -10.67
C CYS A 64 0.71 -0.61 -10.10
N SER A 65 0.79 0.11 -8.99
CA SER A 65 -0.35 0.76 -8.34
C SER A 65 -0.82 2.03 -9.09
N ASP A 66 0.08 2.77 -9.73
CA ASP A 66 -0.23 4.11 -10.28
C ASP A 66 -1.20 4.08 -11.49
N GLN A 67 -1.39 2.93 -12.15
CA GLN A 67 -2.43 2.77 -13.18
C GLN A 67 -3.86 2.91 -12.65
N TYR A 68 -4.11 2.69 -11.36
CA TYR A 68 -5.47 2.57 -10.85
C TYR A 68 -6.14 3.93 -10.67
N LYS A 69 -7.35 4.05 -11.24
CA LYS A 69 -8.23 5.19 -11.00
C LYS A 69 -9.27 4.84 -9.94
N PHE A 70 -9.45 5.75 -8.98
CA PHE A 70 -10.42 5.57 -7.90
C PHE A 70 -11.70 6.37 -8.18
N ASN A 71 -12.84 5.72 -8.03
CA ASN A 71 -14.14 6.39 -8.08
C ASN A 71 -14.48 6.97 -6.69
N ALA A 72 -14.78 8.26 -6.62
CA ALA A 72 -15.17 8.93 -5.37
C ALA A 72 -16.39 8.26 -4.69
N ARG A 73 -17.31 7.65 -5.46
CA ARG A 73 -18.47 6.93 -4.91
C ARG A 73 -18.07 5.70 -4.10
N ASP A 74 -16.94 5.09 -4.43
CA ASP A 74 -16.42 3.87 -3.79
C ASP A 74 -15.36 4.16 -2.72
N TYR A 75 -15.16 5.43 -2.36
CA TYR A 75 -14.13 5.86 -1.39
C TYR A 75 -14.12 5.02 -0.11
N LYS A 76 -15.30 4.78 0.48
CA LYS A 76 -15.43 3.96 1.71
C LYS A 76 -14.91 2.54 1.51
N LYS A 77 -15.18 1.92 0.35
CA LYS A 77 -14.72 0.57 0.02
C LYS A 77 -13.19 0.53 -0.07
N TYR A 78 -12.59 1.49 -0.77
CA TYR A 78 -11.13 1.54 -0.91
C TYR A 78 -10.43 1.80 0.43
N PHE A 79 -10.96 2.72 1.23
CA PHE A 79 -10.42 3.01 2.55
C PHE A 79 -10.52 1.83 3.52
N LEU A 80 -11.54 0.97 3.39
CA LEU A 80 -11.63 -0.26 4.19
C LEU A 80 -10.53 -1.26 3.83
N GLN A 81 -10.07 -1.30 2.58
CA GLN A 81 -8.99 -2.21 2.15
C GLN A 81 -7.64 -1.80 2.76
N HIS A 82 -7.40 -0.50 2.95
CA HIS A 82 -6.21 0.02 3.65
C HIS A 82 -6.02 -0.54 5.06
N ARG A 83 -7.09 -1.05 5.68
CA ARG A 83 -7.07 -1.53 7.07
C ARG A 83 -6.72 -3.00 7.20
N TYR A 84 -6.38 -3.72 6.14
CA TYR A 84 -6.07 -5.15 6.22
C TYR A 84 -4.65 -5.41 5.74
N TYR A 85 -3.86 -6.13 6.54
CA TYR A 85 -2.51 -6.58 6.20
C TYR A 85 -2.33 -8.01 6.70
N PHE A 86 -1.90 -8.93 5.84
CA PHE A 86 -1.74 -10.36 6.14
C PHE A 86 -3.00 -11.01 6.78
N GLY A 87 -4.19 -10.59 6.33
CA GLY A 87 -5.47 -11.05 6.89
C GLY A 87 -5.82 -10.45 8.27
N VAL A 88 -4.97 -9.60 8.82
CA VAL A 88 -5.19 -8.91 10.10
C VAL A 88 -5.74 -7.51 9.85
N ARG A 89 -6.84 -7.18 10.53
CA ARG A 89 -7.41 -5.83 10.47
C ARG A 89 -6.65 -4.87 11.41
N VAL A 90 -5.98 -3.88 10.85
CA VAL A 90 -5.30 -2.79 11.56
C VAL A 90 -6.28 -1.64 11.77
N SER A 91 -6.58 -1.29 13.02
CA SER A 91 -7.45 -0.15 13.38
C SER A 91 -6.68 0.96 14.09
N LEU A 92 -7.12 2.21 13.89
CA LEU A 92 -6.50 3.44 14.44
C LEU A 92 -6.31 3.39 15.97
N PHE A 93 -7.30 2.81 16.65
CA PHE A 93 -7.12 2.27 17.98
C PHE A 93 -6.74 0.82 17.80
N PHE A 94 -5.52 0.44 18.13
CA PHE A 94 -5.25 -0.92 18.58
C PHE A 94 -6.17 -1.15 19.79
N SER A 95 -7.42 -1.54 19.56
CA SER A 95 -8.33 -1.95 20.61
C SER A 95 -7.73 -3.24 21.14
N GLY A 96 -6.86 -3.08 22.13
CA GLY A 96 -5.92 -4.06 22.68
C GLY A 96 -6.61 -5.23 23.34
N ARG A 97 -7.42 -5.96 22.57
CA ARG A 97 -8.14 -7.17 22.98
C ARG A 97 -7.79 -8.35 22.09
N SER A 98 -7.37 -8.12 20.85
CA SER A 98 -6.99 -9.23 19.95
C SER A 98 -5.52 -9.64 20.06
N PHE A 99 -4.59 -8.70 20.36
CA PHE A 99 -3.15 -8.99 20.37
C PHE A 99 -2.38 -8.56 21.63
N CYS A 100 -2.90 -7.64 22.45
CA CYS A 100 -2.32 -7.33 23.75
C CYS A 100 -3.16 -8.01 24.84
N LYS A 101 -2.72 -9.17 25.33
CA LYS A 101 -3.28 -9.71 26.59
C LYS A 101 -2.65 -8.96 27.76
N PRO A 102 -3.41 -8.42 28.72
CA PRO A 102 -2.84 -7.87 29.94
C PRO A 102 -2.05 -8.97 30.65
N GLY A 103 -0.76 -8.75 30.89
CA GLY A 103 0.14 -9.72 31.54
C GLY A 103 0.64 -10.88 30.66
N GLY A 104 0.37 -10.86 29.34
CA GLY A 104 0.92 -11.86 28.42
C GLY A 104 2.32 -11.47 27.95
N THR A 105 3.32 -12.32 28.20
CA THR A 105 4.60 -12.24 27.50
C THR A 105 4.33 -12.22 26.00
N SER A 106 4.84 -11.20 25.31
CA SER A 106 4.73 -11.07 23.86
C SER A 106 5.23 -12.37 23.22
N THR A 107 4.33 -13.23 22.77
CA THR A 107 4.75 -14.30 21.89
C THR A 107 5.02 -13.61 20.56
N GLU A 108 6.30 -13.60 20.17
CA GLU A 108 6.85 -12.92 18.99
C GLU A 108 6.09 -13.17 17.68
N LYS A 109 5.17 -14.15 17.65
CA LYS A 109 4.41 -14.56 16.47
C LYS A 109 3.47 -13.49 15.91
N GLY A 110 2.97 -12.55 16.71
CA GLY A 110 2.04 -11.51 16.25
C GLY A 110 2.71 -10.28 15.60
N ALA A 111 3.90 -9.90 16.08
CA ALA A 111 4.64 -8.74 15.56
C ALA A 111 5.65 -9.11 14.46
N LYS A 112 6.18 -10.35 14.48
CA LYS A 112 7.11 -10.84 13.44
C LYS A 112 6.46 -11.04 12.06
N GLN A 113 5.13 -11.00 11.95
CA GLN A 113 4.46 -11.17 10.66
C GLN A 113 4.35 -9.86 9.85
N ILE A 114 4.53 -8.70 10.48
CA ILE A 114 4.50 -7.37 9.81
C ILE A 114 5.91 -6.83 9.53
N LEU A 115 6.93 -7.33 10.24
CA LEU A 115 8.33 -7.04 9.90
C LEU A 115 8.71 -7.89 8.70
N PHE A 116 8.87 -7.23 7.55
CA PHE A 116 9.56 -7.77 6.37
C PHE A 116 10.75 -8.60 6.84
N ARG A 117 10.70 -9.91 6.61
CA ARG A 117 11.86 -10.78 6.79
C ARG A 117 12.95 -10.23 5.88
N SER A 118 13.94 -9.58 6.48
CA SER A 118 15.25 -9.39 5.89
C SER A 118 15.83 -10.78 5.62
N GLY A 119 15.54 -11.30 4.43
CA GLY A 119 16.19 -12.50 3.92
C GLY A 119 17.63 -12.14 3.59
N SER A 120 18.57 -12.70 4.35
CA SER A 120 19.97 -12.82 3.93
C SER A 120 20.00 -13.42 2.52
N LEU A 121 20.65 -12.72 1.59
CA LEU A 121 21.19 -13.37 0.41
C LEU A 121 22.22 -14.41 0.87
N MET A 122 21.98 -15.66 0.47
CA MET A 122 23.01 -16.70 0.37
C MET A 122 23.86 -16.45 -0.88
#